data_AF-A0A914PFL5-F1
#
_entry.id   AF-A0A914PFL5-F1
#
_cell.length_a   1.000
_cell.length_b   1.000
_cell.length_c   1.000
_cell.angle_alpha   90.00
_cell.angle_beta   90.00
_cell.angle_gamma   90.00
#
_symmetry.space_group_name_H-M   'P 1'
#
loop_
_entity.id
_entity.type
_entity.pdbx_description
1 polymer ?
#
loop_
_entity_poly.entity_id
_entity_poly.type
_entity_poly.pdbx_seq_one_letter_code
_entity_poly.pdbx_strand_id
1 'polypeptide(L)' 'MTRHGIPIQVLEKLTKDFKIPLGRWGTPEEMAEFISFVASDKASYMTGQIVNVDGGLLVHSPSIKFD' A
#
# COMPACT_ATOMS: atom_id res chain seq x y z
N MET A 1 -12.33 17.49 1.78
CA MET A 1 -11.77 16.87 3.00
C MET A 1 -11.83 15.36 2.79
N THR A 2 -10.70 14.65 2.79
CA THR A 2 -10.73 13.18 2.73
C THR A 2 -11.09 12.62 4.10
N ARG A 3 -11.47 11.33 4.15
CA ARG A 3 -12.02 10.61 5.31
C ARG A 3 -11.12 10.63 6.57
N HIS A 4 -9.92 11.20 6.52
CA HIS A 4 -8.90 11.15 7.59
C HIS A 4 -8.41 12.53 8.06
N GLY A 5 -9.06 13.63 7.66
CA GLY A 5 -8.66 14.99 8.09
C GLY A 5 -7.37 15.51 7.46
N ILE A 6 -6.76 14.74 6.55
CA ILE A 6 -5.56 15.12 5.81
C ILE A 6 -6.00 15.94 4.57
N PRO A 7 -5.40 17.12 4.32
CA PRO A 7 -5.66 17.89 3.10
C PRO A 7 -5.35 17.07 1.84
N ILE A 8 -6.17 17.19 0.79
CA ILE A 8 -6.00 16.40 -0.46
C ILE A 8 -4.63 16.65 -1.10
N GLN A 9 -4.13 17.89 -1.01
CA GLN A 9 -2.82 18.29 -1.52
C GLN A 9 -1.67 17.57 -0.81
N VAL A 10 -1.85 17.26 0.48
CA VAL A 10 -0.86 16.47 1.24
C VAL A 10 -0.85 15.03 0.75
N LEU A 11 -2.01 14.44 0.48
CA LEU A 11 -2.09 13.08 -0.07
C LEU A 11 -1.48 13.00 -1.48
N GLU A 12 -1.76 13.97 -2.34
CA GLU A 12 -1.18 14.05 -3.68
C GLU A 12 0.35 14.19 -3.64
N LYS A 13 0.86 15.09 -2.78
CA LYS A 13 2.30 15.26 -2.57
C LYS A 13 2.95 13.98 -2.07
N LEU A 14 2.39 13.32 -1.05
CA LEU A 14 2.91 12.06 -0.53
C LEU A 14 2.91 10.98 -1.61
N THR A 15 1.82 10.82 -2.37
CA THR A 15 1.74 9.85 -3.49
C THR A 15 2.88 10.04 -4.48
N LYS A 16 3.16 11.30 -4.84
CA LYS A 16 4.24 11.66 -5.77
C LYS A 16 5.62 11.43 -5.17
N ASP A 17 5.84 11.81 -3.92
CA ASP A 17 7.13 11.66 -3.22
C ASP A 17 7.49 10.19 -3.01
N PHE A 18 6.50 9.34 -2.70
CA PHE A 18 6.69 7.90 -2.52
C PHE A 18 6.88 7.11 -3.83
N LYS A 19 6.61 7.73 -5.00
CA LYS A 19 6.70 7.08 -6.32
C LYS A 19 6.07 5.69 -6.37
N ILE A 20 4.86 5.56 -5.83
CA ILE A 20 4.11 4.31 -5.87
C ILE A 20 3.93 3.90 -7.34
N PRO A 21 4.40 2.72 -7.78
CA PRO A 21 4.29 2.30 -9.19
C PRO A 21 2.87 2.29 -9.74
N LEU A 22 1.87 1.92 -8.93
CA LEU A 22 0.45 2.01 -9.33
C LEU A 22 -0.09 3.45 -9.40
N GLY A 23 0.70 4.46 -9.01
CA GLY A 23 0.34 5.88 -9.11
C GLY A 23 -0.73 6.34 -8.12
N ARG A 24 -1.15 5.49 -7.19
CA ARG A 24 -2.19 5.78 -6.20
C ARG A 24 -1.98 5.01 -4.91
N TRP A 25 -2.60 5.49 -3.85
CA TRP A 25 -2.80 4.71 -2.64
C TRP A 25 -3.80 3.56 -2.89
N GLY A 26 -3.61 2.47 -2.15
CA GLY A 26 -4.60 1.41 -2.05
C GLY A 26 -5.85 1.88 -1.30
N THR A 27 -6.97 1.21 -1.52
CA THR A 27 -8.21 1.44 -0.77
C THR A 27 -8.35 0.47 0.40
N PRO A 28 -9.17 0.78 1.41
CA PRO A 28 -9.49 -0.17 2.49
C PRO A 28 -10.05 -1.49 1.98
N GLU A 29 -10.83 -1.45 0.91
CA GLU A 29 -11.44 -2.64 0.28
C GLU A 29 -10.37 -3.54 -0.33
N GLU A 30 -9.36 -2.98 -1.00
CA GLU A 30 -8.23 -3.76 -1.53
C GLU A 30 -7.43 -4.45 -0.41
N MET A 31 -7.29 -3.81 0.75
CA MET A 31 -6.68 -4.44 1.92
C MET A 31 -7.58 -5.55 2.49
N ALA A 32 -8.89 -5.31 2.57
CA ALA A 32 -9.86 -6.27 3.09
C ALA A 32 -9.91 -7.55 2.24
N GLU A 33 -9.87 -7.41 0.91
CA GLU A 33 -9.82 -8.56 -0.01
C GLU A 33 -8.57 -9.43 0.22
N PHE A 34 -7.40 -8.80 0.39
CA PHE A 34 -6.17 -9.54 0.70
C PHE A 34 -6.26 -10.25 2.06
N ILE A 35 -6.74 -9.56 3.09
CA ILE A 35 -6.92 -10.16 4.43
C ILE A 35 -7.91 -11.33 4.36
N SER A 36 -9.01 -11.18 3.62
CA SER A 36 -10.01 -12.23 3.40
C SER A 36 -9.39 -13.46 2.74
N PHE A 37 -8.55 -13.27 1.73
CA PHE A 37 -7.80 -14.36 1.11
C PHE A 37 -6.90 -15.09 2.13
N VAL A 38 -6.08 -14.35 2.89
CA VAL A 38 -5.15 -14.92 3.88
C VAL A 38 -5.90 -15.64 5.01
N ALA A 39 -7.06 -15.14 5.42
CA ALA A 39 -7.88 -15.77 6.46
C ALA A 39 -8.66 -17.00 5.97
N SER A 40 -8.72 -17.24 4.65
CA SER A 40 -9.47 -18.35 4.07
C SER A 40 -8.64 -19.63 3.93
N ASP A 41 -9.32 -20.77 3.70
CA ASP A 41 -8.68 -22.06 3.41
C ASP A 41 -7.79 -22.04 2.16
N LYS A 42 -7.95 -21.04 1.29
CA LYS A 42 -7.11 -20.86 0.09
C LYS A 42 -5.65 -20.57 0.45
N ALA A 43 -5.40 -20.04 1.65
CA ALA A 43 -4.07 -19.75 2.17
C ALA A 43 -3.58 -20.82 3.17
N SER A 44 -4.19 -22.01 3.19
CA SER A 44 -3.93 -23.06 4.21
C SER A 44 -2.48 -23.53 4.35
N TYR A 45 -1.63 -23.31 3.34
CA TYR A 45 -0.21 -23.65 3.39
C TYR A 45 0.73 -22.43 3.43
N MET A 46 0.17 -21.22 3.61
CA MET A 46 0.90 -19.97 3.67
C MET A 46 1.08 -19.54 5.12
N THR A 47 2.31 -19.67 5.64
CA THR A 47 2.66 -19.29 7.02
C THR A 47 4.07 -18.70 7.09
N GLY A 48 4.32 -17.88 8.11
CA GLY A 48 5.62 -17.25 8.37
C GLY A 48 6.06 -16.21 7.32
N GLN A 49 5.13 -15.70 6.50
CA GLN A 49 5.43 -14.75 5.43
C GLN A 49 5.06 -13.32 5.81
N ILE A 50 5.80 -12.37 5.26
CA ILE A 50 5.46 -10.95 5.21
C ILE A 50 5.13 -10.63 3.75
N VAL A 51 3.90 -10.19 3.48
CA VAL A 51 3.44 -9.87 2.13
C VAL A 51 3.18 -8.38 2.02
N ASN A 52 3.85 -7.74 1.08
CA ASN A 52 3.65 -6.32 0.79
C ASN A 52 2.43 -6.13 -0.10
N VAL A 53 1.48 -5.32 0.38
CA VAL A 53 0.27 -4.90 -0.37
C VAL A 53 0.29 -3.38 -0.46
N ASP A 54 1.24 -2.86 -1.23
CA ASP A 54 1.65 -1.45 -1.17
C ASP A 54 1.67 -0.75 -2.55
N GLY A 55 1.08 -1.39 -3.56
CA GLY A 55 1.11 -0.89 -4.94
C GLY A 55 2.50 -0.84 -5.57
N GLY A 56 3.46 -1.61 -5.05
CA GLY A 56 4.84 -1.73 -5.55
C GLY A 56 5.83 -0.77 -4.90
N LEU A 57 5.42 -0.05 -3.84
CA LEU A 57 6.22 0.96 -3.15
C LEU A 57 7.59 0.43 -2.72
N LEU A 58 7.63 -0.74 -2.08
CA LEU A 58 8.88 -1.31 -1.56
C LEU A 58 9.80 -1.88 -2.64
N VAL A 59 9.24 -2.33 -3.77
CA VAL A 59 10.03 -2.91 -4.88
C VAL A 59 10.72 -1.82 -5.71
N HIS A 60 10.12 -0.62 -5.80
CA HIS A 60 10.66 0.49 -6.57
C HIS A 60 11.41 1.52 -5.71
N SER A 61 11.66 1.29 -4.41
CA SER A 61 12.21 2.32 -3.50
C SER A 61 13.39 3.08 -4.14
N PRO A 62 13.15 4.28 -4.70
CA PRO A 62 14.15 4.96 -5.48
C PRO A 62 14.95 5.72 -4.48
N SER A 63 15.98 5.06 -3.92
CA SER A 63 16.99 5.62 -3.00
C SER A 63 16.54 6.98 -2.47
N ILE A 64 15.69 7.01 -1.44
CA ILE A 64 15.30 8.29 -0.82
C ILE A 64 16.62 8.86 -0.32
N LYS A 65 17.18 9.79 -1.09
CA LYS A 65 18.35 10.54 -0.69
C LYS A 65 17.82 11.49 0.35
N PHE A 66 18.19 11.24 1.60
CA PHE A 66 18.18 12.27 2.62
C PHE A 66 19.38 13.14 2.31
N ASP A 67 19.21 14.12 1.42
CA ASP A 67 20.09 15.27 1.37
C ASP A 67 19.80 16.25 2.51
#